data_AF-A0A7C5WVE5-F1
#
_entry.id   AF-A0A7C5WVE5-F1
#
_cell.length_a   1.000
_cell.length_b   1.000
_cell.length_c   1.000
_cell.angle_alpha   90.00
_cell.angle_beta   90.00
_cell.angle_gamma   90.00
#
_symmetry.space_group_name_H-M   'P 1'
#
loop_
_entity.id
_entity.type
_entity.pdbx_description
1 polymer ?
#
loop_
_entity_poly.entity_id
_entity_poly.type
_entity_poly.pdbx_seq_one_letter_code
_entity_poly.pdbx_strand_id
1 'polypeptide(L)'
;MRINYRDLGVEELGYIYEGLLGLVPRFDGERFYLVDDPSGRKASGSYYTPKQLVGAVVEESLAPLIQDRLAGKETPQEKEAALLSIRVLDPAMGSGAFLTGALERLSEALAGVWVESGRYQGLAEALPEARHRVAERCLYGVDLNPMAVELAKLSIWIAAATSDRPLSFLDHHLKVGNSLVGAPPDFYRLGIPKDAYAKRKFKDPDAGFKDRPAVPKEALEGLKLLTGKSLEKWRREHAQNGALFDFAARLPELPEAQRTAADVEAAHRAYEAWQQSDPVRKWRAIADYWTAAWFAEPAPGVPLPDHRGLDGLVTQAPQANVAQLENSEYLGPQTKARIDVLARRHRFFHWWLEFPEVF
;
A
#
# COMPACT_ATOMS: atom_id res chain seq x y z
N MET A 1 -24.67 21.94 -21.69
CA MET A 1 -24.32 20.54 -22.00
C MET A 1 -24.72 19.71 -20.79
N ARG A 2 -25.65 18.74 -20.92
CA ARG A 2 -25.98 17.83 -19.82
C ARG A 2 -24.97 16.67 -19.87
N ILE A 3 -24.24 16.43 -18.79
CA ILE A 3 -23.28 15.32 -18.69
C ILE A 3 -24.08 14.06 -18.36
N ASN A 4 -23.92 12.99 -19.16
CA ASN A 4 -24.49 11.69 -18.83
C ASN A 4 -23.52 10.91 -17.95
N TYR A 5 -23.72 10.97 -16.63
CA TYR A 5 -22.89 10.25 -15.67
C TYR A 5 -23.05 8.73 -15.75
N ARG A 6 -24.06 8.21 -16.45
CA ARG A 6 -24.26 6.77 -16.66
C ARG A 6 -23.20 6.17 -17.59
N ASP A 7 -22.71 6.94 -18.56
CA ASP A 7 -21.75 6.49 -19.57
C ASP A 7 -20.35 7.04 -19.28
N LEU A 8 -20.11 7.58 -18.08
CA LEU A 8 -18.81 8.08 -17.67
C LEU A 8 -17.87 6.88 -17.49
N GLY A 9 -16.95 6.71 -18.42
CA GLY A 9 -15.93 5.68 -18.34
C GLY A 9 -14.79 6.07 -17.40
N VAL A 10 -13.95 5.09 -17.08
CA VAL A 10 -12.70 5.29 -16.33
C VAL A 10 -11.72 6.18 -17.11
N GLU A 11 -11.85 6.24 -18.44
CA GLU A 11 -11.07 7.12 -19.32
C GLU A 11 -11.37 8.60 -19.04
N GLU A 12 -12.65 8.99 -19.00
CA GLU A 12 -13.07 10.38 -18.75
C GLU A 12 -12.65 10.86 -17.36
N LEU A 13 -12.71 9.98 -16.35
CA LEU A 13 -12.24 10.27 -15.00
C LEU A 13 -10.72 10.41 -14.92
N GLY A 14 -9.98 9.54 -15.63
CA GLY A 14 -8.54 9.66 -15.79
C GLY A 14 -8.15 11.01 -16.42
N TYR A 15 -8.81 11.40 -17.50
CA TYR A 15 -8.57 12.68 -18.16
C TYR A 15 -8.92 13.89 -17.30
N ILE A 16 -10.05 13.86 -16.58
CA ILE A 16 -10.41 14.93 -15.63
C ILE A 16 -9.33 15.04 -14.55
N TYR A 17 -8.87 13.91 -14.01
CA TYR A 17 -7.83 13.90 -12.99
C TYR A 17 -6.49 14.44 -13.49
N GLU A 18 -6.01 14.00 -14.64
CA GLU A 18 -4.78 14.53 -15.24
C GLU A 18 -4.88 16.04 -15.46
N GLY A 19 -6.04 16.50 -15.92
CA GLY A 19 -6.34 17.92 -16.06
C GLY A 19 -6.22 18.64 -14.72
N LEU A 20 -6.84 18.10 -13.66
CA LEU A 20 -6.81 18.67 -12.31
C LEU A 20 -5.42 18.63 -11.67
N LEU A 21 -4.61 17.60 -11.91
CA LEU A 21 -3.22 17.51 -11.43
C LEU A 21 -2.31 18.56 -12.08
N GLY A 22 -2.67 19.00 -13.27
CA GLY A 22 -2.02 20.13 -13.92
C GLY A 22 -2.33 21.46 -13.24
N LEU A 23 -3.29 21.55 -12.32
CA LEU A 23 -3.75 22.79 -11.74
C LEU A 23 -3.25 22.99 -10.30
N VAL A 24 -2.72 24.17 -10.00
CA VAL A 24 -2.31 24.57 -8.64
C VAL A 24 -3.17 25.72 -8.15
N PRO A 25 -3.64 25.69 -6.89
CA PRO A 25 -4.35 26.81 -6.30
C PRO A 25 -3.41 28.00 -6.08
N ARG A 26 -3.85 29.18 -6.50
CA ARG A 26 -3.24 30.48 -6.24
C ARG A 26 -4.24 31.39 -5.55
N PHE A 27 -3.72 32.27 -4.71
CA PHE A 27 -4.50 33.28 -4.01
C PHE A 27 -3.90 34.65 -4.35
N ASP A 28 -4.72 35.58 -4.85
CA ASP A 28 -4.30 36.95 -5.19
C ASP A 28 -4.55 37.97 -4.06
N GLY A 29 -5.07 37.52 -2.91
CA GLY A 29 -5.47 38.40 -1.82
C GLY A 29 -6.99 38.52 -1.66
N GLU A 30 -7.76 38.21 -2.70
CA GLU A 30 -9.23 38.29 -2.69
C GLU A 30 -9.90 36.95 -3.03
N ARG A 31 -9.30 36.15 -3.92
CA ARG A 31 -9.90 34.90 -4.38
C ARG A 31 -8.87 33.80 -4.63
N PHE A 32 -9.32 32.57 -4.47
CA PHE A 32 -8.60 31.39 -4.96
C PHE A 32 -8.94 31.16 -6.43
N TYR A 33 -7.93 30.84 -7.22
CA TYR A 33 -8.08 30.42 -8.61
C TYR A 33 -7.05 29.34 -8.95
N LEU A 34 -7.34 28.56 -9.98
CA LEU A 34 -6.48 27.49 -10.45
C LEU A 34 -5.67 27.97 -11.65
N VAL A 35 -4.37 27.65 -11.67
CA VAL A 35 -3.48 27.91 -12.81
C VAL A 35 -2.81 26.62 -13.25
N ASP A 36 -2.60 26.48 -14.56
CA ASP A 36 -1.79 25.39 -15.10
C ASP A 36 -0.34 25.51 -14.64
N ASP A 37 0.18 24.44 -14.03
CA ASP A 37 1.59 24.23 -13.75
C ASP A 37 2.08 22.95 -14.45
N PRO A 38 2.62 23.10 -15.68
CA PRO A 38 3.21 22.00 -16.42
C PRO A 38 4.39 21.33 -15.69
N SER A 39 5.02 22.00 -14.72
CA SER A 39 6.13 21.45 -13.95
C SER A 39 5.66 20.45 -12.89
N GLY A 40 4.45 20.65 -12.33
CA GLY A 40 3.81 19.73 -11.39
C GLY A 40 3.59 18.34 -11.97
N ARG A 41 3.13 18.24 -13.23
CA ARG A 41 2.92 16.95 -13.94
C ARG A 41 4.23 16.18 -14.15
N LYS A 42 5.31 16.87 -14.53
CA LYS A 42 6.64 16.25 -14.68
C LYS A 42 7.25 15.83 -13.35
N ALA A 43 7.01 16.58 -12.27
CA ALA A 43 7.54 16.29 -10.95
C ALA A 43 6.79 15.14 -10.26
N SER A 44 5.46 15.03 -10.43
CA SER A 44 4.66 13.93 -9.89
C SER A 44 4.82 12.64 -10.69
N GLY A 45 5.14 12.72 -11.99
CA GLY A 45 5.21 11.55 -12.87
C GLY A 45 3.84 10.96 -13.19
N SER A 46 2.77 11.72 -12.94
CA SER A 46 1.39 11.29 -13.17
C SER A 46 1.06 11.38 -14.65
N TYR A 47 1.19 10.25 -15.35
CA TYR A 47 0.74 10.06 -16.72
C TYR A 47 -0.28 8.93 -16.78
N TYR A 48 -1.41 9.19 -17.41
CA TYR A 48 -2.41 8.21 -17.75
C TYR A 48 -1.81 7.22 -18.75
N THR A 49 -2.05 5.94 -18.49
CA THR A 49 -1.61 4.86 -19.37
C THR A 49 -2.71 4.61 -20.40
N PRO A 50 -2.45 4.74 -21.72
CA PRO A 50 -3.45 4.49 -22.74
C PRO A 50 -4.05 3.08 -22.64
N LYS A 51 -5.35 2.95 -22.86
CA LYS A 51 -6.10 1.68 -22.71
C LYS A 51 -5.53 0.54 -23.56
N GLN A 52 -5.03 0.84 -24.76
CA GLN A 52 -4.43 -0.17 -25.64
C GLN A 52 -3.19 -0.79 -25.00
N LEU A 53 -2.38 0.01 -24.30
CA LEU A 53 -1.21 -0.47 -23.58
C LEU A 53 -1.62 -1.24 -22.33
N VAL A 54 -2.61 -0.74 -21.57
CA VAL A 54 -3.17 -1.46 -20.41
C VAL A 54 -3.68 -2.84 -20.84
N GLY A 55 -4.50 -2.90 -21.89
CA GLY A 55 -5.07 -4.16 -22.39
C GLY A 55 -4.00 -5.14 -22.84
N ALA A 56 -2.99 -4.69 -23.58
CA ALA A 56 -1.88 -5.54 -24.00
C ALA A 56 -1.11 -6.12 -22.80
N VAL A 57 -0.77 -5.31 -21.79
CA VAL A 57 -0.05 -5.79 -20.60
C VAL A 57 -0.91 -6.74 -19.79
N VAL A 58 -2.20 -6.44 -19.59
CA VAL A 58 -3.10 -7.31 -18.83
C VAL A 58 -3.29 -8.64 -19.55
N GLU A 59 -3.45 -8.67 -20.87
CA GLU A 59 -3.62 -9.93 -21.59
C GLU A 59 -2.35 -10.79 -21.50
N GLU A 60 -1.17 -10.20 -21.77
CA GLU A 60 0.11 -10.94 -21.75
C GLU A 60 0.52 -11.40 -20.34
N SER A 61 0.08 -10.72 -19.28
CA SER A 61 0.45 -11.07 -17.89
C SER A 61 -0.59 -11.92 -17.18
N LEU A 62 -1.88 -11.58 -17.32
CA LEU A 62 -2.95 -12.15 -16.50
C LEU A 62 -3.62 -13.34 -17.17
N ALA A 63 -3.73 -13.38 -18.51
CA ALA A 63 -4.38 -14.49 -19.19
C ALA A 63 -3.64 -15.84 -19.00
N PRO A 64 -2.30 -15.92 -19.10
CA PRO A 64 -1.57 -17.16 -18.79
C PRO A 64 -1.75 -17.58 -17.32
N LEU A 65 -1.71 -16.61 -16.39
CA LEU A 65 -1.92 -16.89 -14.97
C LEU A 65 -3.33 -17.44 -14.70
N ILE A 66 -4.37 -16.88 -15.34
CA ILE A 66 -5.74 -17.40 -15.25
C ILE A 66 -5.79 -18.85 -15.70
N GLN A 67 -5.18 -19.18 -16.85
CA GLN A 67 -5.13 -20.55 -17.37
C GLN A 67 -4.44 -21.49 -16.38
N ASP A 68 -3.27 -21.09 -15.85
CA ASP A 68 -2.52 -21.87 -14.87
C ASP A 68 -3.31 -22.11 -13.58
N ARG A 69 -4.05 -21.10 -13.10
CA ARG A 69 -4.88 -21.22 -11.87
C ARG A 69 -6.09 -22.12 -12.08
N LEU A 70 -6.65 -22.14 -13.28
CA LEU A 70 -7.77 -23.01 -13.64
C LEU A 70 -7.33 -24.44 -13.99
N ALA A 71 -6.05 -24.65 -14.31
CA ALA A 71 -5.52 -25.97 -14.64
C ALA A 71 -5.74 -26.95 -13.47
N GLY A 72 -6.32 -28.11 -13.79
CA GLY A 72 -6.64 -29.14 -12.80
C GLY A 72 -7.80 -28.81 -11.87
N LYS A 73 -8.59 -27.75 -12.13
CA LYS A 73 -9.86 -27.48 -11.44
C LYS A 73 -11.02 -28.03 -12.25
N GLU A 74 -11.77 -28.96 -11.66
CA GLU A 74 -12.83 -29.68 -12.38
C GLU A 74 -14.20 -29.07 -12.10
N THR A 75 -14.43 -28.64 -10.86
CA THR A 75 -15.73 -28.11 -10.45
C THR A 75 -15.81 -26.58 -10.64
N PRO A 76 -17.02 -26.03 -10.89
CA PRO A 76 -17.22 -24.58 -10.93
C PRO A 76 -16.77 -23.86 -9.66
N GLN A 77 -16.97 -24.49 -8.50
CA GLN A 77 -16.60 -23.93 -7.20
C GLN A 77 -15.09 -23.83 -7.02
N GLU A 78 -14.34 -24.86 -7.44
CA GLU A 78 -12.88 -24.83 -7.44
C GLU A 78 -12.32 -23.78 -8.39
N LYS A 79 -12.91 -23.65 -9.58
CA LYS A 79 -12.54 -22.63 -10.56
C LYS A 79 -12.81 -21.21 -10.04
N GLU A 80 -13.98 -20.97 -9.45
CA GLU A 80 -14.33 -19.69 -8.81
C GLU A 80 -13.35 -19.34 -7.68
N ALA A 81 -13.09 -20.27 -6.77
CA ALA A 81 -12.14 -20.07 -5.68
C ALA A 81 -10.73 -19.80 -6.21
N ALA A 82 -10.30 -20.51 -7.27
CA ALA A 82 -9.00 -20.30 -7.89
C ALA A 82 -8.86 -18.90 -8.51
N LEU A 83 -9.88 -18.42 -9.22
CA LEU A 83 -9.89 -17.07 -9.80
C LEU A 83 -9.90 -15.99 -8.70
N LEU A 84 -10.76 -16.13 -7.69
CA LEU A 84 -10.85 -15.18 -6.56
C LEU A 84 -9.64 -15.23 -5.61
N SER A 85 -8.76 -16.22 -5.76
CA SER A 85 -7.47 -16.30 -5.06
C SER A 85 -6.34 -15.54 -5.76
N ILE A 86 -6.57 -15.02 -6.96
CA ILE A 86 -5.58 -14.19 -7.67
C ILE A 86 -5.45 -12.86 -6.93
N ARG A 87 -4.21 -12.35 -6.86
CA ARG A 87 -3.87 -11.07 -6.25
C ARG A 87 -3.10 -10.26 -7.30
N VAL A 88 -3.69 -9.16 -7.74
CA VAL A 88 -3.09 -8.21 -8.69
C VAL A 88 -2.69 -6.97 -7.91
N LEU A 89 -1.41 -6.61 -7.98
CA LEU A 89 -0.85 -5.49 -7.23
C LEU A 89 -0.24 -4.46 -8.18
N ASP A 90 -0.69 -3.21 -8.08
CA ASP A 90 -0.06 -2.07 -8.76
C ASP A 90 0.61 -1.11 -7.73
N PRO A 91 1.95 -1.07 -7.64
CA PRO A 91 2.67 -0.30 -6.62
C PRO A 91 2.77 1.21 -6.91
N ALA A 92 2.23 1.67 -8.04
CA ALA A 92 2.16 3.07 -8.43
C ALA A 92 0.90 3.30 -9.27
N MET A 93 -0.26 2.96 -8.70
CA MET A 93 -1.48 2.71 -9.46
C MET A 93 -2.08 3.93 -10.15
N GLY A 94 -1.71 5.15 -9.75
CA GLY A 94 -2.33 6.36 -10.24
C GLY A 94 -3.85 6.29 -10.04
N SER A 95 -4.61 6.62 -11.09
CA SER A 95 -6.07 6.51 -11.09
C SER A 95 -6.60 5.08 -11.25
N GLY A 96 -5.75 4.06 -11.18
CA GLY A 96 -6.14 2.65 -11.19
C GLY A 96 -6.33 2.02 -12.58
N ALA A 97 -5.76 2.58 -13.64
CA ALA A 97 -5.99 2.11 -15.01
C ALA A 97 -5.66 0.60 -15.21
N PHE A 98 -4.51 0.14 -14.70
CA PHE A 98 -4.17 -1.29 -14.75
C PHE A 98 -5.08 -2.14 -13.86
N LEU A 99 -5.49 -1.64 -12.70
CA LEU A 99 -6.41 -2.34 -11.80
C LEU A 99 -7.80 -2.49 -12.43
N THR A 100 -8.30 -1.49 -13.14
CA THR A 100 -9.53 -1.59 -13.94
C THR A 100 -9.38 -2.57 -15.09
N GLY A 101 -8.23 -2.58 -15.79
CA GLY A 101 -7.97 -3.58 -16.82
C GLY A 101 -7.98 -5.01 -16.26
N ALA A 102 -7.34 -5.22 -15.11
CA ALA A 102 -7.34 -6.50 -14.42
C ALA A 102 -8.74 -6.90 -13.91
N LEU A 103 -9.53 -5.93 -13.42
CA LEU A 103 -10.93 -6.11 -13.04
C LEU A 103 -11.71 -6.72 -14.19
N GLU A 104 -11.72 -6.06 -15.35
CA GLU A 104 -12.46 -6.54 -16.53
C GLU A 104 -12.03 -7.97 -16.91
N ARG A 105 -10.72 -8.22 -17.01
CA ARG A 105 -10.21 -9.51 -17.47
C ARG A 105 -10.53 -10.67 -16.53
N LEU A 106 -10.39 -10.47 -15.21
CA LEU A 106 -10.72 -11.49 -14.21
C LEU A 106 -12.22 -11.71 -14.12
N SER A 107 -13.01 -10.64 -14.22
CA SER A 107 -14.47 -10.73 -14.17
C SER A 107 -15.06 -11.43 -15.38
N GLU A 108 -14.50 -11.25 -16.57
CA GLU A 108 -14.86 -12.03 -17.76
C GLU A 108 -14.57 -13.52 -17.57
N ALA A 109 -13.40 -13.88 -17.02
CA ALA A 109 -13.06 -15.26 -16.74
C ALA A 109 -14.02 -15.89 -15.70
N LEU A 110 -14.30 -15.16 -14.62
CA LEU A 110 -15.21 -15.61 -13.56
C LEU A 110 -16.65 -15.74 -14.07
N ALA A 111 -17.14 -14.76 -14.83
CA ALA A 111 -18.44 -14.79 -15.47
C ALA A 111 -18.55 -15.99 -16.44
N GLY A 112 -17.49 -16.29 -17.19
CA GLY A 112 -17.41 -17.47 -18.05
C GLY A 112 -17.64 -18.77 -17.28
N VAL A 113 -16.94 -18.96 -16.15
CA VAL A 113 -17.13 -20.13 -15.27
C VAL A 113 -18.58 -20.25 -14.77
N TRP A 114 -19.22 -19.12 -14.42
CA TRP A 114 -20.61 -19.15 -13.97
C TRP A 114 -21.62 -19.43 -15.08
N VAL A 115 -21.37 -18.95 -16.30
CA VAL A 115 -22.21 -19.27 -17.47
C VAL A 115 -22.05 -20.74 -17.86
N GLU A 116 -20.82 -21.25 -17.91
CA GLU A 116 -20.54 -22.67 -18.19
C GLU A 116 -21.21 -23.61 -17.19
N SER A 117 -21.29 -23.21 -15.91
CA SER A 117 -21.97 -23.99 -14.88
C SER A 117 -23.50 -23.87 -14.89
N GLY A 118 -24.07 -23.00 -15.73
CA GLY A 118 -25.50 -22.75 -15.81
C GLY A 118 -26.06 -21.86 -14.70
N ARG A 119 -25.22 -21.20 -13.90
CA ARG A 119 -25.64 -20.24 -12.86
C ARG A 119 -26.28 -18.99 -13.48
N TYR A 120 -25.79 -18.57 -14.65
CA TYR A 120 -26.35 -17.46 -15.43
C TYR A 120 -26.54 -17.89 -16.89
N GLN A 121 -27.47 -17.22 -17.59
CA GLN A 121 -27.77 -17.55 -18.99
C GLN A 121 -26.76 -16.92 -19.97
N GLY A 122 -26.02 -15.89 -19.54
CA GLY A 122 -25.00 -15.25 -20.37
C GLY A 122 -24.12 -14.26 -19.62
N LEU A 123 -23.05 -13.83 -20.28
CA LEU A 123 -22.04 -12.96 -19.69
C LEU A 123 -22.60 -11.62 -19.20
N ALA A 124 -23.53 -11.01 -19.94
CA ALA A 124 -24.12 -9.72 -19.57
C ALA A 124 -24.83 -9.75 -18.22
N GLU A 125 -25.42 -10.89 -17.86
CA GLU A 125 -26.09 -11.11 -16.57
C GLU A 125 -25.07 -11.39 -15.44
N ALA A 126 -24.01 -12.14 -15.76
CA ALA A 126 -22.99 -12.57 -14.80
C ALA A 126 -21.95 -11.47 -14.45
N LEU A 127 -21.59 -10.62 -15.42
CA LEU A 127 -20.51 -9.65 -15.31
C LEU A 127 -20.66 -8.65 -14.15
N PRO A 128 -21.84 -8.07 -13.86
CA PRO A 128 -21.99 -7.15 -12.73
C PRO A 128 -21.58 -7.78 -11.39
N GLU A 129 -22.04 -9.00 -11.10
CA GLU A 129 -21.62 -9.70 -9.88
C GLU A 129 -20.13 -10.09 -9.95
N ALA A 130 -19.63 -10.50 -11.12
CA ALA A 130 -18.23 -10.90 -11.26
C ALA A 130 -17.27 -9.73 -11.02
N ARG A 131 -17.60 -8.53 -11.51
CA ARG A 131 -16.85 -7.29 -11.23
C ARG A 131 -16.85 -6.97 -9.76
N HIS A 132 -18.02 -7.03 -9.12
CA HIS A 132 -18.14 -6.81 -7.69
C HIS A 132 -17.23 -7.76 -6.88
N ARG A 133 -17.28 -9.07 -7.15
CA ARG A 133 -16.46 -10.07 -6.44
C ARG A 133 -14.95 -9.91 -6.65
N VAL A 134 -14.54 -9.56 -7.87
CA VAL A 134 -13.12 -9.33 -8.19
C VAL A 134 -12.61 -8.06 -7.50
N ALA A 135 -13.38 -6.97 -7.51
CA ALA A 135 -13.03 -5.74 -6.82
C ALA A 135 -12.86 -5.94 -5.30
N GLU A 136 -13.73 -6.75 -4.68
CA GLU A 136 -13.67 -7.07 -3.25
C GLU A 136 -12.46 -7.94 -2.85
N ARG A 137 -11.82 -8.68 -3.77
CA ARG A 137 -10.90 -9.77 -3.39
C ARG A 137 -9.54 -9.78 -4.09
N CYS A 138 -9.43 -9.19 -5.27
CA CYS A 138 -8.28 -9.46 -6.16
C CYS A 138 -7.36 -8.27 -6.38
N LEU A 139 -7.84 -7.04 -6.20
CA LEU A 139 -7.14 -5.84 -6.66
C LEU A 139 -6.49 -5.11 -5.49
N TYR A 140 -5.21 -4.84 -5.60
CA TYR A 140 -4.40 -4.14 -4.61
C TYR A 140 -3.60 -3.04 -5.27
N GLY A 141 -3.43 -1.91 -4.59
CA GLY A 141 -2.72 -0.79 -5.17
C GLY A 141 -2.18 0.19 -4.16
N VAL A 142 -1.04 0.78 -4.50
CA VAL A 142 -0.40 1.83 -3.71
C VAL A 142 -0.15 3.03 -4.59
N ASP A 143 -0.42 4.22 -4.07
CA ASP A 143 0.07 5.45 -4.69
C ASP A 143 0.55 6.45 -3.63
N LEU A 144 1.54 7.25 -4.00
CA LEU A 144 2.07 8.31 -3.13
C LEU A 144 1.07 9.46 -2.99
N ASN A 145 0.28 9.73 -4.03
CA ASN A 145 -0.69 10.81 -4.08
C ASN A 145 -2.04 10.35 -3.51
N PRO A 146 -2.51 10.92 -2.38
CA PRO A 146 -3.82 10.58 -1.82
C PRO A 146 -4.98 10.74 -2.82
N MET A 147 -4.92 11.73 -3.71
CA MET A 147 -5.97 11.94 -4.71
C MET A 147 -6.00 10.83 -5.76
N ALA A 148 -4.84 10.28 -6.15
CA ALA A 148 -4.77 9.15 -7.07
C ALA A 148 -5.50 7.94 -6.48
N VAL A 149 -5.28 7.68 -5.19
CA VAL A 149 -5.93 6.59 -4.46
C VAL A 149 -7.44 6.72 -4.44
N GLU A 150 -7.97 7.90 -4.11
CA GLU A 150 -9.42 8.13 -4.11
C GLU A 150 -10.04 7.99 -5.50
N LEU A 151 -9.32 8.37 -6.56
CA LEU A 151 -9.79 8.20 -7.92
C LEU A 151 -9.70 6.77 -8.42
N ALA A 152 -8.69 6.01 -7.98
CA ALA A 152 -8.64 4.57 -8.22
C ALA A 152 -9.84 3.86 -7.57
N LYS A 153 -10.17 4.22 -6.31
CA LYS A 153 -11.38 3.73 -5.63
C LYS A 153 -12.64 4.08 -6.41
N LEU A 154 -12.81 5.34 -6.81
CA LEU A 154 -13.95 5.78 -7.60
C LEU A 154 -14.06 5.05 -8.95
N SER A 155 -12.94 4.87 -9.65
CA SER A 155 -12.90 4.18 -10.94
C SER A 155 -13.32 2.72 -10.80
N ILE A 156 -12.84 2.03 -9.77
CA ILE A 156 -13.25 0.65 -9.47
C ILE A 156 -14.71 0.60 -9.05
N TRP A 157 -15.18 1.52 -8.22
CA TRP A 157 -16.60 1.59 -7.81
C TRP A 157 -17.53 1.79 -8.99
N ILE A 158 -17.19 2.66 -9.95
CA ILE A 158 -18.02 2.86 -11.15
C ILE A 158 -18.01 1.60 -12.03
N ALA A 159 -16.86 0.97 -12.22
CA ALA A 159 -16.75 -0.25 -13.02
C ALA A 159 -17.49 -1.45 -12.37
N ALA A 160 -17.46 -1.56 -11.04
CA ALA A 160 -18.01 -2.68 -10.28
C ALA A 160 -19.38 -2.40 -9.63
N ALA A 161 -19.98 -1.24 -9.87
CA ALA A 161 -21.28 -0.89 -9.30
C ALA A 161 -22.38 -1.84 -9.78
N THR A 162 -23.19 -2.33 -8.82
CA THR A 162 -24.42 -3.08 -9.10
C THR A 162 -25.59 -2.41 -8.40
N SER A 163 -26.80 -2.53 -8.95
CA SER A 163 -27.99 -1.85 -8.42
C SER A 163 -28.48 -2.40 -7.09
N ASP A 164 -28.03 -3.59 -6.71
CA ASP A 164 -28.51 -4.40 -5.59
C ASP A 164 -27.49 -4.51 -4.45
N ARG A 165 -26.30 -3.93 -4.58
CA ARG A 165 -25.22 -4.03 -3.59
C ARG A 165 -24.59 -2.67 -3.30
N PRO A 166 -24.07 -2.45 -2.08
CA PRO A 166 -23.31 -1.25 -1.78
C PRO A 166 -21.97 -1.25 -2.53
N LEU A 167 -21.30 -0.11 -2.52
CA LEU A 167 -19.91 -0.02 -2.97
C LEU A 167 -19.01 -0.82 -2.01
N SER A 168 -18.03 -1.53 -2.57
CA SER A 168 -17.08 -2.34 -1.80
C SER A 168 -16.15 -1.47 -0.94
N PHE A 169 -15.86 -1.91 0.27
CA PHE A 169 -14.83 -1.33 1.13
C PHE A 169 -13.43 -1.64 0.56
N LEU A 170 -12.74 -0.62 0.05
CA LEU A 170 -11.45 -0.78 -0.66
C LEU A 170 -10.23 -0.29 0.13
N ASP A 171 -10.37 0.25 1.35
CA ASP A 171 -9.24 0.91 2.03
C ASP A 171 -8.14 -0.07 2.49
N HIS A 172 -8.49 -1.34 2.67
CA HIS A 172 -7.52 -2.40 2.94
C HIS A 172 -6.80 -2.88 1.67
N HIS A 173 -7.30 -2.54 0.47
CA HIS A 173 -6.77 -2.94 -0.83
C HIS A 173 -6.02 -1.82 -1.55
N LEU A 174 -6.52 -0.59 -1.47
CA LEU A 174 -5.99 0.59 -2.17
C LEU A 174 -5.52 1.62 -1.15
N LYS A 175 -4.21 1.88 -1.13
CA LYS A 175 -3.58 2.61 -0.04
C LYS A 175 -2.70 3.76 -0.47
N VAL A 176 -2.67 4.77 0.38
CA VAL A 176 -1.71 5.86 0.28
C VAL A 176 -0.40 5.43 0.90
N GLY A 177 0.70 5.46 0.14
CA GLY A 177 1.98 4.99 0.62
C GLY A 177 3.13 5.24 -0.35
N ASN A 178 4.35 5.17 0.15
CA ASN A 178 5.54 5.12 -0.68
C ASN A 178 5.97 3.67 -0.85
N SER A 179 5.66 3.08 -2.00
CA SER A 179 5.98 1.69 -2.33
C SER A 179 7.46 1.33 -2.25
N LEU A 180 8.35 2.33 -2.26
CA LEU A 180 9.80 2.17 -2.15
C LEU A 180 10.36 2.31 -0.73
N VAL A 181 9.54 2.76 0.24
CA VAL A 181 10.01 3.11 1.58
C VAL A 181 9.27 2.33 2.65
N GLY A 182 9.92 1.32 3.21
CA GLY A 182 9.43 0.59 4.36
C GLY A 182 10.37 -0.54 4.77
N ALA A 183 10.13 -1.08 5.96
CA ALA A 183 10.81 -2.27 6.44
C ALA A 183 10.34 -3.53 5.69
N PRO A 184 11.25 -4.38 5.19
CA PRO A 184 10.89 -5.73 4.75
C PRO A 184 10.45 -6.59 5.95
N PRO A 185 9.78 -7.74 5.75
CA PRO A 185 9.31 -8.58 6.86
C PRO A 185 10.44 -8.93 7.85
N ASP A 186 11.64 -9.25 7.36
CA ASP A 186 12.77 -9.70 8.16
C ASP A 186 13.74 -8.57 8.61
N PHE A 187 13.29 -7.31 8.58
CA PHE A 187 14.14 -6.14 8.80
C PHE A 187 14.98 -6.17 10.10
N TYR A 188 14.46 -6.77 11.17
CA TYR A 188 15.17 -6.92 12.45
C TYR A 188 16.42 -7.80 12.32
N ARG A 189 16.42 -8.79 11.41
CA ARG A 189 17.61 -9.60 11.07
C ARG A 189 18.63 -8.81 10.27
N LEU A 190 18.18 -7.81 9.50
CA LEU A 190 19.07 -6.97 8.71
C LEU A 190 19.85 -5.99 9.59
N GLY A 191 19.34 -5.66 10.78
CA GLY A 191 19.90 -4.65 11.68
C GLY A 191 19.93 -3.26 11.06
N ILE A 192 20.59 -2.31 11.72
CA ILE A 192 20.78 -0.95 11.18
C ILE A 192 22.23 -0.79 10.70
N PRO A 193 22.48 -0.80 9.37
CA PRO A 193 23.81 -0.63 8.84
C PRO A 193 24.25 0.83 8.91
N LYS A 194 25.56 1.07 9.01
CA LYS A 194 26.12 2.44 8.94
C LYS A 194 25.73 3.19 7.65
N ASP A 195 25.50 2.45 6.57
CA ASP A 195 25.09 3.01 5.27
C ASP A 195 23.69 3.67 5.27
N ALA A 196 22.88 3.46 6.32
CA ALA A 196 21.63 4.19 6.53
C ALA A 196 21.86 5.70 6.74
N TYR A 197 23.06 6.07 7.21
CA TYR A 197 23.50 7.44 7.49
C TYR A 197 24.42 8.04 6.43
N ALA A 198 24.68 7.30 5.34
CA ALA A 198 25.50 7.77 4.24
C ALA A 198 24.81 8.86 3.41
N LYS A 199 25.59 9.66 2.68
CA LYS A 199 25.08 10.62 1.71
C LYS A 199 24.27 9.88 0.64
N ARG A 200 23.05 10.34 0.37
CA ARG A 200 22.16 9.74 -0.64
C ARG A 200 21.38 10.81 -1.38
N LYS A 201 20.98 10.48 -2.61
CA LYS A 201 19.92 11.21 -3.30
C LYS A 201 18.60 10.55 -2.95
N PHE A 202 17.63 11.34 -2.54
CA PHE A 202 16.26 10.88 -2.39
C PHE A 202 15.30 11.89 -3.03
N LYS A 203 14.15 11.41 -3.46
CA LYS A 203 13.06 12.28 -3.90
C LYS A 203 12.33 12.77 -2.67
N ASP A 204 12.50 14.04 -2.35
CA ASP A 204 11.66 14.73 -1.39
C ASP A 204 10.25 14.90 -1.99
N PRO A 205 9.19 14.53 -1.26
CA PRO A 205 7.82 14.64 -1.76
C PRO A 205 7.42 16.06 -2.17
N ASP A 206 7.90 17.07 -1.44
CA ASP A 206 7.51 18.47 -1.63
C ASP A 206 8.49 19.21 -2.54
N ALA A 207 9.74 18.76 -2.61
CA ALA A 207 10.82 19.52 -3.23
C ALA A 207 11.65 18.74 -4.26
N GLY A 208 11.17 17.56 -4.70
CA GLY A 208 11.81 16.76 -5.74
C GLY A 208 13.13 16.13 -5.31
N PHE A 209 13.97 15.73 -6.26
CA PHE A 209 15.26 15.10 -5.94
C PHE A 209 16.19 16.05 -5.19
N LYS A 210 16.55 15.71 -3.95
CA LYS A 210 17.50 16.43 -3.11
C LYS A 210 18.62 15.51 -2.64
N ASP A 211 19.81 16.11 -2.49
CA ASP A 211 20.90 15.48 -1.77
C ASP A 211 20.59 15.52 -0.26
N ARG A 212 20.53 14.35 0.38
CA ARG A 212 20.66 14.27 1.83
C ARG A 212 22.16 14.32 2.16
N PRO A 213 22.63 15.30 2.94
CA PRO A 213 24.01 15.28 3.41
C PRO A 213 24.23 14.04 4.28
N ALA A 214 25.47 13.51 4.28
CA ALA A 214 25.83 12.47 5.24
C ALA A 214 25.67 13.01 6.67
N VAL A 215 25.21 12.15 7.58
CA VAL A 215 25.18 12.53 9.00
C VAL A 215 26.62 12.74 9.50
N PRO A 216 26.92 13.84 10.22
CA PRO A 216 28.26 14.12 10.73
C PRO A 216 28.79 12.99 11.60
N LYS A 217 30.10 12.73 11.55
CA LYS A 217 30.71 11.60 12.27
C LYS A 217 30.48 11.70 13.77
N GLU A 218 30.52 12.91 14.31
CA GLU A 218 30.32 13.25 15.72
C GLU A 218 28.92 12.85 16.20
N ALA A 219 27.90 12.95 15.33
CA ALA A 219 26.55 12.52 15.64
C ALA A 219 26.37 10.99 15.54
N LEU A 220 27.31 10.28 14.90
CA LEU A 220 27.35 8.83 14.83
C LEU A 220 28.24 8.22 15.92
N GLU A 221 29.04 9.03 16.63
CA GLU A 221 29.83 8.58 17.75
C GLU A 221 28.91 8.09 18.88
N GLY A 222 29.21 6.91 19.41
CA GLY A 222 28.39 6.26 20.45
C GLY A 222 27.24 5.39 19.92
N LEU A 223 26.81 5.54 18.66
CA LEU A 223 25.81 4.66 18.06
C LEU A 223 26.39 3.27 17.78
N LYS A 224 25.60 2.22 18.09
CA LYS A 224 25.91 0.85 17.69
C LYS A 224 25.38 0.64 16.28
N LEU A 225 26.25 0.79 15.29
CA LEU A 225 25.94 0.54 13.89
C LEU A 225 26.65 -0.73 13.40
N LEU A 226 25.94 -1.54 12.62
CA LEU A 226 26.53 -2.73 12.01
C LEU A 226 27.35 -2.34 10.76
N THR A 227 28.49 -3.01 10.56
CA THR A 227 29.39 -2.74 9.42
C THR A 227 30.00 -4.05 8.91
N GLY A 228 30.14 -4.20 7.58
CA GLY A 228 30.83 -5.31 6.92
C GLY A 228 30.74 -6.64 7.66
N LYS A 229 31.85 -7.07 8.27
CA LYS A 229 31.97 -8.35 9.01
C LYS A 229 31.03 -8.48 10.21
N SER A 230 30.75 -7.42 10.97
CA SER A 230 29.83 -7.50 12.12
C SER A 230 28.37 -7.63 11.67
N LEU A 231 28.02 -7.00 10.56
CA LEU A 231 26.71 -7.13 9.92
C LEU A 231 26.51 -8.55 9.38
N GLU A 232 27.49 -9.09 8.67
CA GLU A 232 27.44 -10.47 8.15
C GLU A 232 27.36 -11.51 9.28
N LYS A 233 28.13 -11.30 10.35
CA LYS A 233 28.08 -12.15 11.54
C LYS A 233 26.68 -12.11 12.17
N TRP A 234 26.15 -10.92 12.42
CA TRP A 234 24.79 -10.75 12.97
C TRP A 234 23.73 -11.48 12.15
N ARG A 235 23.71 -11.24 10.82
CA ARG A 235 22.75 -11.87 9.91
C ARG A 235 22.84 -13.38 9.94
N ARG A 236 24.05 -13.94 10.06
CA ARG A 236 24.26 -15.39 10.15
C ARG A 236 23.76 -15.98 11.46
N GLU A 237 24.04 -15.31 12.58
CA GLU A 237 23.57 -15.71 13.92
C GLU A 237 22.04 -15.64 14.02
N HIS A 238 21.42 -14.71 13.29
CA HIS A 238 19.98 -14.47 13.33
C HIS A 238 19.22 -15.10 12.15
N ALA A 239 19.90 -15.85 11.27
CA ALA A 239 19.30 -16.51 10.12
C ALA A 239 18.30 -17.61 10.50
N GLN A 240 18.46 -18.21 11.68
CA GLN A 240 17.65 -19.34 12.18
C GLN A 240 16.68 -18.97 13.31
N ASN A 241 16.67 -17.71 13.77
CA ASN A 241 15.74 -17.25 14.80
C ASN A 241 14.33 -17.11 14.19
N GLY A 242 13.65 -18.25 14.06
CA GLY A 242 12.29 -18.39 13.52
C GLY A 242 11.17 -18.10 14.52
N ALA A 243 11.49 -17.85 15.79
CA ALA A 243 10.48 -17.72 16.85
C ALA A 243 9.92 -16.29 17.05
N LEU A 244 10.59 -15.25 16.54
CA LEU A 244 10.15 -13.85 16.69
C LEU A 244 9.20 -13.38 15.59
N PHE A 245 8.99 -14.21 14.56
CA PHE A 245 8.15 -13.88 13.40
C PHE A 245 6.78 -14.54 13.47
N ASP A 246 6.15 -14.53 14.65
CA ASP A 246 4.71 -14.67 14.70
C ASP A 246 4.13 -13.26 14.58
N PHE A 247 3.74 -12.90 13.36
CA PHE A 247 2.99 -11.68 13.13
C PHE A 247 1.64 -11.85 13.83
N ALA A 248 1.56 -11.47 15.11
CA ALA A 248 0.35 -11.54 15.94
C ALA A 248 -0.77 -10.61 15.45
N ALA A 249 -0.67 -10.10 14.22
CA ALA A 249 -1.52 -9.08 13.63
C ALA A 249 -2.04 -9.49 12.25
N ARG A 250 -2.46 -10.76 12.07
CA ARG A 250 -3.21 -11.12 10.85
C ARG A 250 -4.41 -10.18 10.69
N LEU A 251 -4.71 -9.81 9.44
CA LEU A 251 -5.96 -9.10 9.16
C LEU A 251 -7.10 -9.91 9.77
N PRO A 252 -8.04 -9.29 10.50
CA PRO A 252 -9.21 -10.00 10.95
C PRO A 252 -9.96 -10.53 9.74
N GLU A 253 -10.72 -11.60 9.92
CA GLU A 253 -11.71 -11.98 8.93
C GLU A 253 -12.70 -10.82 8.79
N LEU A 254 -12.56 -10.06 7.70
CA LEU A 254 -13.52 -9.06 7.31
C LEU A 254 -14.78 -9.78 6.81
N PRO A 255 -15.98 -9.21 7.01
CA PRO A 255 -17.22 -9.79 6.50
C PRO A 255 -17.08 -10.21 5.03
N GLU A 256 -17.15 -11.52 4.76
CA GLU A 256 -16.88 -12.09 3.43
C GLU A 256 -17.81 -11.59 2.32
N ALA A 257 -18.98 -11.07 2.71
CA ALA A 257 -20.02 -10.63 1.81
C ALA A 257 -20.48 -9.23 2.23
N GLN A 258 -20.05 -8.21 1.50
CA GLN A 258 -20.44 -6.83 1.74
C GLN A 258 -21.76 -6.53 1.03
N ARG A 259 -22.82 -7.27 1.40
CA ARG A 259 -24.12 -7.25 0.71
C ARG A 259 -24.96 -6.04 1.09
N THR A 260 -24.73 -5.48 2.26
CA THR A 260 -25.46 -4.33 2.79
C THR A 260 -24.50 -3.24 3.24
N ALA A 261 -24.99 -2.00 3.33
CA ALA A 261 -24.19 -0.89 3.87
C ALA A 261 -23.71 -1.17 5.31
N ALA A 262 -24.50 -1.89 6.10
CA ALA A 262 -24.11 -2.29 7.45
C ALA A 262 -22.91 -3.27 7.45
N ASP A 263 -22.82 -4.16 6.45
CA ASP A 263 -21.69 -5.08 6.30
C ASP A 263 -20.41 -4.31 5.94
N VAL A 264 -20.52 -3.33 5.03
CA VAL A 264 -19.42 -2.43 4.64
C VAL A 264 -18.90 -1.65 5.84
N GLU A 265 -19.81 -1.06 6.63
CA GLU A 265 -19.43 -0.34 7.84
C GLU A 265 -18.81 -1.26 8.90
N ALA A 266 -19.30 -2.50 9.03
CA ALA A 266 -18.72 -3.48 9.94
C ALA A 266 -17.30 -3.87 9.52
N ALA A 267 -17.07 -4.07 8.22
CA ALA A 267 -15.74 -4.31 7.67
C ALA A 267 -14.79 -3.14 7.95
N HIS A 268 -15.24 -1.90 7.72
CA HIS A 268 -14.46 -0.70 8.01
C HIS A 268 -14.09 -0.61 9.50
N ARG A 269 -15.06 -0.77 10.42
CA ARG A 269 -14.79 -0.74 11.87
C ARG A 269 -13.84 -1.86 12.32
N ALA A 270 -14.00 -3.07 11.79
CA ALA A 270 -13.11 -4.19 12.10
C ALA A 270 -11.68 -3.91 11.62
N TYR A 271 -11.56 -3.30 10.44
CA TYR A 271 -10.29 -2.88 9.89
C TYR A 271 -9.60 -1.79 10.73
N GLU A 272 -10.33 -0.74 11.11
CA GLU A 272 -9.82 0.32 11.98
C GLU A 272 -9.39 -0.24 13.35
N ALA A 273 -10.21 -1.11 13.95
CA ALA A 273 -9.89 -1.74 15.22
C ALA A 273 -8.61 -2.60 15.14
N TRP A 274 -8.43 -3.34 14.05
CA TRP A 274 -7.19 -4.08 13.80
C TRP A 274 -5.99 -3.15 13.64
N GLN A 275 -6.10 -2.07 12.85
CA GLN A 275 -5.02 -1.10 12.70
C GLN A 275 -4.60 -0.47 14.04
N GLN A 276 -5.55 -0.27 14.95
CA GLN A 276 -5.31 0.27 16.29
C GLN A 276 -4.93 -0.77 17.34
N SER A 277 -4.94 -2.06 16.99
CA SER A 277 -4.59 -3.14 17.91
C SER A 277 -3.14 -3.03 18.39
N ASP A 278 -2.88 -3.49 19.61
CA ASP A 278 -1.53 -3.47 20.20
C ASP A 278 -0.48 -4.14 19.30
N PRO A 279 -0.72 -5.34 18.73
CA PRO A 279 0.25 -6.00 17.85
C PRO A 279 0.59 -5.19 16.61
N VAL A 280 -0.41 -4.63 15.90
CA VAL A 280 -0.19 -3.83 14.69
C VAL A 280 0.61 -2.57 15.01
N ARG A 281 0.15 -1.79 15.99
CA ARG A 281 0.81 -0.53 16.34
C ARG A 281 2.22 -0.73 16.84
N LYS A 282 2.44 -1.78 17.64
CA LYS A 282 3.77 -2.18 18.13
C LYS A 282 4.72 -2.47 16.99
N TRP A 283 4.35 -3.38 16.09
CA TRP A 283 5.23 -3.76 14.98
C TRP A 283 5.43 -2.63 13.97
N ARG A 284 4.41 -1.79 13.76
CA ARG A 284 4.54 -0.53 13.01
C ARG A 284 5.62 0.35 13.61
N ALA A 285 5.58 0.60 14.91
CA ALA A 285 6.52 1.49 15.57
C ALA A 285 7.98 0.98 15.48
N ILE A 286 8.19 -0.34 15.57
CA ILE A 286 9.52 -0.95 15.43
C ILE A 286 10.00 -0.88 13.96
N ALA A 287 9.11 -1.11 13.00
CA ALA A 287 9.39 -0.99 11.58
C ALA A 287 9.69 0.46 11.15
N ASP A 288 8.93 1.42 11.68
CA ASP A 288 9.13 2.85 11.52
C ASP A 288 10.49 3.28 12.11
N TYR A 289 10.86 2.76 13.29
CA TYR A 289 12.18 3.01 13.90
C TYR A 289 13.33 2.58 12.99
N TRP A 290 13.25 1.36 12.43
CA TRP A 290 14.24 0.88 11.47
C TRP A 290 14.27 1.72 10.19
N THR A 291 13.09 2.03 9.64
CA THR A 291 12.95 2.78 8.39
C THR A 291 13.43 4.22 8.56
N ALA A 292 13.19 4.82 9.72
CA ALA A 292 13.62 6.18 10.04
C ALA A 292 15.13 6.37 10.03
N ALA A 293 15.93 5.33 10.30
CA ALA A 293 17.39 5.41 10.22
C ALA A 293 17.87 5.94 8.85
N TRP A 294 17.15 5.58 7.79
CA TRP A 294 17.44 5.96 6.39
C TRP A 294 17.06 7.40 6.04
N PHE A 295 16.43 8.15 6.96
CA PHE A 295 15.97 9.52 6.75
C PHE A 295 16.34 10.47 7.91
N ALA A 296 16.65 9.95 9.10
CA ALA A 296 16.83 10.74 10.31
C ALA A 296 18.04 11.68 10.27
N GLU A 297 17.82 12.94 10.62
CA GLU A 297 18.89 13.93 10.79
C GLU A 297 19.14 14.17 12.28
N PRO A 298 20.39 14.50 12.69
CA PRO A 298 20.68 14.82 14.08
C PRO A 298 19.81 15.96 14.60
N ALA A 299 19.29 15.81 15.81
CA ALA A 299 18.59 16.87 16.52
C ALA A 299 19.01 16.88 17.99
N PRO A 300 19.10 18.08 18.62
CA PRO A 300 19.48 18.17 20.03
C PRO A 300 18.57 17.33 20.93
N GLY A 301 19.17 16.46 21.75
CA GLY A 301 18.45 15.62 22.72
C GLY A 301 17.68 14.44 22.14
N VAL A 302 17.69 14.23 20.81
CA VAL A 302 16.98 13.13 20.17
C VAL A 302 17.97 12.08 19.67
N PRO A 303 18.02 10.88 20.27
CA PRO A 303 18.91 9.82 19.79
C PRO A 303 18.50 9.37 18.38
N LEU A 304 19.51 9.10 17.55
CA LEU A 304 19.29 8.49 16.24
C LEU A 304 19.00 6.99 16.39
N PRO A 305 18.18 6.39 15.51
CA PRO A 305 18.00 4.95 15.50
C PRO A 305 19.33 4.18 15.38
N ASP A 306 19.53 3.14 16.17
CA ASP A 306 20.72 2.30 16.00
C ASP A 306 20.38 0.82 16.21
N HIS A 307 21.39 -0.04 15.99
CA HIS A 307 21.18 -1.47 16.09
C HIS A 307 20.82 -1.90 17.51
N ARG A 308 21.40 -1.26 18.54
CA ARG A 308 21.10 -1.58 19.94
C ARG A 308 19.65 -1.24 20.27
N GLY A 309 19.16 -0.10 19.82
CA GLY A 309 17.77 0.29 20.02
C GLY A 309 16.80 -0.62 19.29
N LEU A 310 17.10 -0.98 18.04
CA LEU A 310 16.30 -1.95 17.29
C LEU A 310 16.22 -3.30 18.02
N ASP A 311 17.37 -3.86 18.41
CA ASP A 311 17.44 -5.14 19.12
C ASP A 311 16.71 -5.09 20.46
N GLY A 312 16.89 -4.00 21.21
CA GLY A 312 16.18 -3.75 22.46
C GLY A 312 14.67 -3.70 22.30
N LEU A 313 14.17 -3.01 21.27
CA LEU A 313 12.73 -2.93 20.98
C LEU A 313 12.16 -4.30 20.58
N VAL A 314 12.83 -5.02 19.69
CA VAL A 314 12.41 -6.37 19.25
C VAL A 314 12.40 -7.36 20.41
N THR A 315 13.40 -7.30 21.29
CA THR A 315 13.50 -8.16 22.48
C THR A 315 12.40 -7.87 23.50
N GLN A 316 12.01 -6.61 23.66
CA GLN A 316 10.94 -6.20 24.59
C GLN A 316 9.54 -6.47 24.03
N ALA A 317 9.37 -6.50 22.70
CA ALA A 317 8.07 -6.56 22.03
C ALA A 317 7.12 -7.69 22.49
N PRO A 318 7.59 -8.92 22.80
CA PRO A 318 6.72 -9.99 23.27
C PRO A 318 6.08 -9.72 24.65
N GLN A 319 6.74 -8.93 25.50
CA GLN A 319 6.32 -8.69 26.89
C GLN A 319 5.77 -7.28 27.12
N ALA A 320 6.08 -6.34 26.22
CA ALA A 320 5.64 -4.95 26.32
C ALA A 320 4.42 -4.68 25.43
N ASN A 321 3.49 -3.87 25.95
CA ASN A 321 2.48 -3.21 25.12
C ASN A 321 3.06 -2.00 24.38
N VAL A 322 2.31 -1.46 23.42
CA VAL A 322 2.76 -0.34 22.58
C VAL A 322 3.12 0.90 23.40
N ALA A 323 2.34 1.21 24.44
CA ALA A 323 2.59 2.39 25.28
C ALA A 323 3.89 2.25 26.07
N GLN A 324 4.23 1.05 26.54
CA GLN A 324 5.50 0.78 27.21
C GLN A 324 6.68 0.90 26.24
N LEU A 325 6.54 0.43 24.99
CA LEU A 325 7.58 0.58 23.97
C LEU A 325 7.80 2.05 23.57
N GLU A 326 6.72 2.81 23.35
CA GLU A 326 6.75 4.25 23.03
C GLU A 326 7.26 5.14 24.18
N ASN A 327 7.51 4.55 25.36
CA ASN A 327 8.15 5.22 26.50
C ASN A 327 9.47 4.54 26.93
N SER A 328 10.00 3.64 26.10
CA SER A 328 11.28 2.99 26.34
C SER A 328 12.46 3.96 26.18
N GLU A 329 13.64 3.55 26.66
CA GLU A 329 14.90 4.27 26.45
C GLU A 329 15.19 4.55 24.96
N TYR A 330 14.73 3.65 24.07
CA TYR A 330 15.06 3.68 22.64
C TYR A 330 14.01 4.40 21.78
N LEU A 331 12.73 4.32 22.16
CA LEU A 331 11.61 4.91 21.43
C LEU A 331 10.82 5.90 22.30
N GLY A 332 11.51 6.64 23.18
CA GLY A 332 10.86 7.65 24.01
C GLY A 332 10.13 8.74 23.19
N PRO A 333 9.32 9.60 23.83
CA PRO A 333 8.38 10.50 23.14
C PRO A 333 9.02 11.41 22.08
N GLN A 334 10.22 11.92 22.32
CA GLN A 334 10.91 12.81 21.36
C GLN A 334 11.38 12.05 20.12
N THR A 335 11.95 10.85 20.31
CA THR A 335 12.37 9.97 19.22
C THR A 335 11.15 9.51 18.41
N LYS A 336 10.08 9.08 19.09
CA LYS A 336 8.83 8.68 18.44
C LYS A 336 8.22 9.82 17.63
N ALA A 337 8.11 11.02 18.20
CA ALA A 337 7.58 12.18 17.48
C ALA A 337 8.41 12.51 16.22
N ARG A 338 9.74 12.40 16.28
CA ARG A 338 10.61 12.59 15.12
C ARG A 338 10.38 11.52 14.05
N ILE A 339 10.28 10.26 14.47
CA ILE A 339 9.98 9.13 13.59
C ILE A 339 8.61 9.33 12.92
N ASP A 340 7.59 9.75 13.66
CA ASP A 340 6.24 10.00 13.11
C ASP A 340 6.24 11.12 12.07
N VAL A 341 7.07 12.15 12.25
CA VAL A 341 7.25 13.19 11.23
C VAL A 341 7.89 12.61 9.96
N LEU A 342 8.92 11.77 10.10
CA LEU A 342 9.56 11.12 8.96
C LEU A 342 8.62 10.14 8.26
N ALA A 343 7.90 9.32 9.02
CA ALA A 343 6.95 8.35 8.50
C ALA A 343 5.82 9.02 7.72
N ARG A 344 5.26 10.13 8.23
CA ARG A 344 4.27 10.92 7.50
C ARG A 344 4.85 11.61 6.27
N ARG A 345 6.02 12.25 6.40
CA ARG A 345 6.67 12.97 5.29
C ARG A 345 6.98 12.01 4.15
N HIS A 346 7.66 10.91 4.43
CA HIS A 346 8.10 9.95 3.41
C HIS A 346 7.07 8.88 3.10
N ARG A 347 5.91 8.89 3.78
CA ARG A 347 4.81 7.92 3.66
C ARG A 347 5.31 6.47 3.79
N PHE A 348 5.95 6.16 4.92
CA PHE A 348 6.43 4.80 5.18
C PHE A 348 5.31 3.79 4.95
N PHE A 349 5.62 2.74 4.19
CA PHE A 349 4.70 1.72 3.75
C PHE A 349 5.33 0.35 3.94
N HIS A 350 4.90 -0.37 4.97
CA HIS A 350 5.41 -1.69 5.31
C HIS A 350 4.53 -2.76 4.66
N TRP A 351 4.90 -3.24 3.48
CA TRP A 351 4.08 -4.14 2.66
C TRP A 351 3.36 -5.27 3.43
N TRP A 352 4.07 -5.97 4.31
CA TRP A 352 3.54 -7.06 5.16
C TRP A 352 2.55 -6.61 6.23
N LEU A 353 2.64 -5.35 6.66
CA LEU A 353 1.69 -4.75 7.60
C LEU A 353 0.51 -4.11 6.88
N GLU A 354 0.74 -3.60 5.67
CA GLU A 354 -0.28 -2.87 4.91
C GLU A 354 -1.17 -3.81 4.10
N PHE A 355 -0.59 -4.86 3.50
CA PHE A 355 -1.29 -5.91 2.77
C PHE A 355 -0.94 -7.30 3.34
N PRO A 356 -1.35 -7.58 4.59
CA PRO A 356 -1.07 -8.86 5.27
C PRO A 356 -1.73 -10.08 4.62
N GLU A 357 -2.69 -9.87 3.73
CA GLU A 357 -3.35 -10.89 2.92
C GLU A 357 -2.57 -11.25 1.63
N VAL A 358 -1.52 -10.47 1.32
CA VAL A 358 -0.65 -10.67 0.15
C VAL A 358 0.76 -11.12 0.57
N PHE A 359 1.29 -10.63 1.70
CA PHE A 359 2.71 -10.78 2.10
C PHE A 359 2.95 -11.48 3.42
#